data_AF-A0A3B9T2X2-F1
#
_entry.id   AF-A0A3B9T2X2-F1
#
_cell.length_a   1.000
_cell.length_b   1.000
_cell.length_c   1.000
_cell.angle_alpha   90.00
_cell.angle_beta   90.00
_cell.angle_gamma   90.00
#
_symmetry.space_group_name_H-M   'P 1'
#
loop_
_entity.id
_entity.type
_entity.pdbx_description
1 polymer ?
#
loop_
_entity_poly.entity_id
_entity_poly.type
_entity_poly.pdbx_seq_one_letter_code
_entity_poly.pdbx_strand_id
1 'polypeptide(L)' 'MHRVKGLEFPYVFIVSVNEHIVPLDTAIDRTDKISEMETMTAERCLLYVALTRAQKGVYISNYGTVSCFLK' A
#
# COMPACT_ATOMS: atom_id res chain seq x y z
N MET A 1 -1.93 2.22 -7.17
CA MET A 1 -3.19 2.28 -6.38
C MET A 1 -3.99 3.57 -6.59
N HIS A 2 -3.39 4.75 -6.80
CA HIS A 2 -4.09 6.06 -6.87
C HIS A 2 -5.38 6.15 -7.71
N ARG A 3 -5.51 5.36 -8.79
CA ARG A 3 -6.70 5.40 -9.68
C ARG A 3 -7.96 4.78 -9.10
N VAL A 4 -7.87 4.04 -8.00
CA VAL A 4 -9.04 3.38 -7.39
C VAL A 4 -9.84 4.31 -6.46
N LYS A 5 -9.33 5.53 -6.20
CA LYS A 5 -10.00 6.48 -5.32
C LYS A 5 -11.38 6.84 -5.88
N GLY A 6 -12.42 6.63 -5.08
CA GLY A 6 -13.82 6.90 -5.47
C GLY A 6 -14.51 5.76 -6.21
N LEU A 7 -13.82 4.64 -6.47
CA LEU A 7 -14.41 3.41 -6.97
C LEU A 7 -14.63 2.42 -5.83
N GLU A 8 -15.53 1.46 -6.03
CA GLU A 8 -15.77 0.34 -5.11
C GLU A 8 -16.01 -0.95 -5.90
N PHE A 9 -15.59 -2.07 -5.33
CA PHE A 9 -15.70 -3.38 -5.98
C PHE A 9 -16.13 -4.44 -4.96
N PRO A 10 -16.94 -5.44 -5.35
CA PRO A 10 -17.30 -6.55 -4.46
C PRO A 10 -16.07 -7.26 -3.88
N TYR A 11 -15.06 -7.50 -4.72
CA TYR A 11 -13.80 -8.11 -4.34
C TYR A 11 -12.63 -7.32 -4.88
N VAL A 12 -11.57 -7.16 -4.10
CA VAL A 12 -10.34 -6.49 -4.51
C VAL A 12 -9.15 -7.40 -4.25
N PHE A 13 -8.27 -7.52 -5.24
CA PHE A 13 -7.01 -8.25 -5.13
C PHE A 13 -5.86 -7.23 -5.11
N ILE A 14 -5.15 -7.16 -4.00
CA ILE A 14 -3.93 -6.38 -3.89
C ILE A 14 -2.76 -7.33 -4.11
N VAL A 15 -2.06 -7.13 -5.22
CA VAL A 15 -0.97 -8.00 -5.66
C VAL A 15 0.38 -7.37 -5.40
N SER A 16 1.39 -8.21 -5.18
CA SER A 16 2.79 -7.80 -4.96
C SER A 16 2.96 -6.88 -3.75
N VAL A 17 2.31 -7.19 -2.62
CA VAL A 17 2.51 -6.46 -1.35
C VAL A 17 3.82 -6.91 -0.69
N ASN A 18 4.91 -6.54 -1.34
CA ASN A 18 6.28 -6.94 -1.03
C ASN A 18 7.10 -5.74 -0.57
N GLU A 19 8.25 -6.02 0.04
CA GLU A 19 9.27 -5.01 0.31
C GLU A 19 9.68 -4.25 -0.96
N HIS A 20 9.94 -2.95 -0.84
CA HIS A 20 10.26 -2.00 -1.91
C HIS A 20 9.16 -1.74 -2.97
N ILE A 21 8.12 -2.57 -3.04
CA ILE A 21 6.94 -2.36 -3.89
C ILE A 21 5.83 -1.65 -3.12
N VAL A 22 5.58 -2.09 -1.89
CA VAL A 22 4.64 -1.45 -0.95
C VAL A 22 5.32 -1.43 0.42
N PRO A 23 5.82 -0.30 0.92
CA PRO A 23 5.88 1.00 0.25
C PRO A 23 6.81 1.00 -0.97
N LEU A 24 6.52 1.87 -1.94
CA LEU A 24 7.41 2.08 -3.09
C LEU A 24 8.71 2.76 -2.65
N ASP A 25 9.86 2.10 -2.81
CA ASP A 25 11.13 2.59 -2.27
C ASP A 25 11.52 3.96 -2.82
N THR A 26 11.27 4.21 -4.11
CA THR A 26 11.58 5.48 -4.77
C THR A 26 10.66 6.63 -4.35
N ALA A 27 9.53 6.33 -3.72
CA ALA A 27 8.63 7.35 -3.19
C ALA A 27 9.11 7.86 -1.83
N ILE A 28 9.87 7.07 -1.06
CA ILE A 28 10.30 7.42 0.30
C ILE A 28 11.34 8.54 0.26
N ASP A 29 10.96 9.72 0.76
CA ASP A 29 11.89 10.82 0.97
C ASP A 29 12.79 10.53 2.18
N ARG A 30 14.10 10.44 1.96
CA ARG A 30 15.12 10.16 2.98
C ARG A 30 15.92 11.40 3.39
N THR A 31 15.44 12.60 3.07
CA THR A 31 16.12 13.88 3.37
C THR A 31 16.26 14.11 4.88
N ASP A 32 15.21 13.82 5.63
CA ASP A 32 15.19 13.88 7.10
C ASP A 32 14.13 12.93 7.66
N LYS A 33 14.18 12.69 8.98
CA LYS A 33 13.30 11.71 9.65
C LYS A 33 11.81 12.06 9.56
N ILE A 34 11.46 13.35 9.48
CA ILE A 34 10.07 13.79 9.40
C ILE A 34 9.55 13.47 8.00
N SER A 35 10.27 13.88 6.96
CA SER A 35 9.93 13.60 5.56
C SER A 35 9.81 12.10 5.26
N GLU A 36 10.71 11.28 5.83
CA GLU A 36 10.64 9.81 5.73
C GLU A 36 9.36 9.27 6.36
N MET A 37 9.04 9.69 7.58
CA MET A 37 7.86 9.26 8.30
C MET A 37 6.56 9.69 7.61
N GLU A 38 6.53 10.91 7.07
CA GLU A 38 5.38 11.42 6.30
C GLU A 38 5.16 10.59 5.04
N THR A 39 6.22 10.28 4.29
CA THR A 39 6.07 9.50 3.06
C THR A 39 5.71 8.05 3.32
N MET A 40 6.29 7.44 4.35
CA MET A 40 5.88 6.12 4.84
C MET A 40 4.41 6.09 5.25
N THR A 41 3.93 7.16 5.87
CA THR A 41 2.50 7.30 6.24
C THR A 41 1.63 7.46 5.00
N ALA A 42 2.06 8.23 4.00
CA ALA A 42 1.34 8.39 2.74
C ALA A 42 1.17 7.05 1.98
N GLU A 43 2.24 6.25 1.90
CA GLU A 43 2.20 4.92 1.29
C GLU A 43 1.27 3.95 2.06
N ARG A 44 1.30 4.01 3.40
CA ARG A 44 0.37 3.23 4.23
C ARG A 44 -1.09 3.65 3.99
N CYS A 45 -1.35 4.95 3.89
CA CYS A 45 -2.66 5.47 3.54
C CYS A 45 -3.12 5.00 2.15
N LEU A 46 -2.19 4.87 1.19
CA LEU A 46 -2.50 4.37 -0.14
C LEU A 46 -2.96 2.91 -0.11
N LEU A 47 -2.26 2.06 0.65
CA LEU A 47 -2.66 0.68 0.89
C LEU A 47 -4.02 0.61 1.58
N TYR A 48 -4.24 1.42 2.63
CA TYR A 48 -5.53 1.50 3.34
C TYR A 48 -6.68 1.90 2.40
N VAL A 49 -6.46 2.91 1.55
CA VAL A 49 -7.46 3.34 0.57
C VAL A 49 -7.79 2.23 -0.40
N ALA A 50 -6.81 1.42 -0.83
CA ALA A 50 -7.04 0.28 -1.71
C ALA A 50 -7.80 -0.86 -1.01
N LEU A 51 -7.45 -1.17 0.25
CA LEU A 51 -8.14 -2.19 1.06
C LEU A 51 -9.62 -1.84 1.27
N THR A 52 -9.91 -0.58 1.57
CA THR A 52 -11.27 -0.09 1.80
C THR A 52 -12.12 0.06 0.53
N ARG A 53 -11.59 -0.27 -0.66
CA ARG A 53 -12.41 -0.38 -1.88
C ARG A 53 -13.18 -1.69 -1.99
N ALA A 54 -12.82 -2.70 -1.19
CA ALA A 54 -13.51 -3.98 -1.18
C ALA A 54 -14.80 -3.88 -0.36
N GLN A 55 -15.92 -4.31 -0.94
CA GLN A 55 -17.22 -4.36 -0.25
C GLN A 55 -17.44 -5.70 0.47
N LYS A 56 -17.01 -6.82 -0.12
CA LYS A 56 -17.23 -8.17 0.43
C LYS A 56 -15.94 -8.83 0.93
N GLY A 57 -14.85 -8.68 0.20
CA GLY A 57 -13.59 -9.34 0.58
C GLY A 57 -12.38 -8.76 -0.14
N VAL A 58 -11.24 -8.79 0.55
CA VAL A 58 -9.96 -8.38 0.01
C VAL A 58 -8.98 -9.55 0.09
N TYR A 59 -8.20 -9.73 -0.98
CA TYR A 59 -7.17 -10.75 -1.04
C TYR A 59 -5.84 -10.06 -1.27
N ILE A 60 -4.86 -10.41 -0.45
CA ILE A 60 -3.52 -9.86 -0.52
C ILE A 60 -2.58 -10.97 -0.95
N SER A 61 -1.78 -10.72 -1.98
CA SER A 61 -0.73 -11.64 -2.40
C SER A 61 0.63 -10.95 -2.35
N ASN A 62 1.64 -11.73 -2.01
CA ASN A 62 3.03 -11.33 -1.96
C ASN A 62 3.89 -12.46 -2.55
N TYR A 63 5.13 -12.14 -2.86
CA TYR A 63 6.16 -13.12 -3.23
C TYR A 63 7.51 -12.63 -2.69
N GLY A 64 8.43 -13.56 -2.40
CA GLY A 64 9.73 -13.20 -1.82
C GLY A 64 9.57 -12.59 -0.43
N THR A 65 10.08 -11.37 -0.23
CA THR A 65 10.04 -10.69 1.07
C THR A 65 8.74 -9.91 1.25
N VAL A 66 8.02 -10.22 2.33
CA VAL A 66 6.74 -9.58 2.66
C VAL A 66 6.94 -8.11 3.02
N SER A 67 6.00 -7.26 2.59
CA SER A 67 5.96 -5.85 2.97
C SER A 67 5.99 -5.66 4.49
N CYS A 68 6.69 -4.62 4.95
CA CYS A 68 6.66 -4.20 6.35
C CYS A 68 5.27 -3.76 6.83
N PHE A 69 4.33 -3.44 5.93
CA PHE A 69 2.94 -3.10 6.29
C PHE A 69 2.07 -4.32 6.63
N LEU A 70 2.56 -5.53 6.40
CA LEU A 70 1.87 -6.79 6.73
C LEU A 70 2.46 -7.53 7.93
N LYS A 71 3.46 -6.94 8.60
CA LYS A 71 4.05 -7.46 9.84
C LYS A 71 3.32 -6.86 11.04
#